data_AF-A0A821YEW1-F1
#
_entry.id   AF-A0A821YEW1-F1
#
_cell.length_a   1.000
_cell.length_b   1.000
_cell.length_c   1.000
_cell.angle_alpha   90.00
_cell.angle_beta   90.00
_cell.angle_gamma   90.00
#
_symmetry.space_group_name_H-M   'P 1'
#
loop_
_entity.id
_entity.type
_entity.pdbx_description
1 polymer ?
#
loop_
_entity_poly.entity_id
_entity_poly.type
_entity_poly.pdbx_seq_one_letter_code
_entity_poly.pdbx_strand_id
1 'polypeptide(L)'
;MYAEQSQLTTLIGQEQSNLESHKVQSENYERELRQHANIKKTLELEEKQLREQLAAMKEKTDENITTQNNLQVSLKELQDQIERTNRELQEQERLLTQENEQRQILESKLEELLAEMRQIEERIKQITTELEQLKEEQRILILQQTDLKKQQDQLNATIVQLERILKEKEAGIARQQTQIDRIQQKIEQLEKQIETVHQEIQTLTEELQALHEELAKAEARLSQIENERKQLEAEKRALEQTYNTLDDQRTDYNNQLNALLEKLRVTDELVTQTQIKVAQLDRLLENQTAQVERLQNEHDALEIKVTELTDQCSQLNEQKEDALRQRQEAENDLREAQQLLNQLKQQEREAHAQSMRAAGEQRTALAQINAAENEQRIAEEQVRAAEVRLKQAAHSLFVKLVWKWASMFIHGLGDLEAEERAAKAALQQARDKLEQKRTACNEARQRHVAASERAKECATLHQNQVSERAEQESVVS
;
A
#
# COMPACT_ATOMS: atom_id res chain seq x y z
N MET A 1 -62.20 -287.17 164.93
CA MET A 1 -61.30 -288.03 164.14
C MET A 1 -61.52 -287.71 162.64
N TYR A 2 -60.51 -287.14 162.00
CA TYR A 2 -60.27 -286.96 160.55
C TYR A 2 -60.89 -285.83 159.68
N ALA A 3 -61.90 -285.05 160.09
CA ALA A 3 -62.45 -284.01 159.19
C ALA A 3 -62.06 -282.55 159.52
N GLU A 4 -61.69 -282.24 160.77
CA GLU A 4 -61.48 -280.85 161.22
C GLU A 4 -60.06 -280.31 160.98
N GLN A 5 -59.09 -281.15 160.57
CA GLN A 5 -57.71 -280.72 160.32
C GLN A 5 -57.40 -280.34 158.85
N SER A 6 -58.31 -280.60 157.91
CA SER A 6 -58.06 -280.33 156.49
C SER A 6 -58.50 -278.93 156.05
N GLN A 7 -59.49 -278.32 156.71
CA GLN A 7 -60.04 -277.03 156.29
C GLN A 7 -59.27 -275.80 156.81
N LEU A 8 -58.53 -275.90 157.92
CA LEU A 8 -57.73 -274.77 158.44
C LEU A 8 -56.47 -274.50 157.60
N THR A 9 -55.90 -275.53 157.00
CA THR A 9 -54.68 -275.43 156.19
C THR A 9 -54.95 -274.75 154.84
N THR A 10 -56.18 -274.81 154.33
CA THR A 10 -56.56 -274.17 153.06
C THR A 10 -56.79 -272.66 153.20
N LEU A 11 -57.29 -272.18 154.36
CA LEU A 11 -57.51 -270.74 154.57
C LEU A 11 -56.19 -269.95 154.75
N ILE A 12 -55.19 -270.56 155.38
CA ILE A 12 -53.89 -269.88 155.63
C ILE A 12 -53.12 -269.69 154.31
N GLY A 13 -53.29 -270.58 153.33
CA GLY A 13 -52.66 -270.44 152.01
C GLY A 13 -53.25 -269.31 151.14
N GLN A 14 -54.54 -268.97 151.31
CA GLN A 14 -55.18 -267.89 150.55
C GLN A 14 -54.83 -266.49 151.07
N GLU A 15 -54.71 -266.32 152.39
CA GLU A 15 -54.35 -265.02 152.99
C GLU A 15 -52.91 -264.61 152.67
N GLN A 16 -51.97 -265.57 152.58
CA GLN A 16 -50.59 -265.27 152.18
C GLN A 16 -50.46 -264.83 150.70
N SER A 17 -51.33 -265.32 149.81
CA SER A 17 -51.35 -264.87 148.41
C SER A 17 -51.86 -263.42 148.27
N ASN A 18 -52.75 -262.96 149.16
CA ASN A 18 -53.30 -261.60 149.08
C ASN A 18 -52.31 -260.55 149.60
N LEU A 19 -51.49 -260.89 150.61
CA LEU A 19 -50.50 -259.98 151.16
C LEU A 19 -49.37 -259.66 150.15
N GLU A 20 -48.92 -260.66 149.39
CA GLU A 20 -47.85 -260.48 148.39
C GLU A 20 -48.34 -259.63 147.20
N SER A 21 -49.61 -259.75 146.82
CA SER A 21 -50.24 -258.93 145.78
C SER A 21 -50.28 -257.44 146.16
N HIS A 22 -50.64 -257.11 147.40
CA HIS A 22 -50.70 -255.72 147.87
C HIS A 22 -49.31 -255.07 147.99
N LYS A 23 -48.28 -255.88 148.26
CA LYS A 23 -46.89 -255.39 148.34
C LYS A 23 -46.37 -254.91 146.98
N VAL A 24 -46.67 -255.65 145.92
CA VAL A 24 -46.34 -255.27 144.53
C VAL A 24 -47.08 -253.99 144.10
N GLN A 25 -48.32 -253.80 144.56
CA GLN A 25 -49.09 -252.59 144.26
C GLN A 25 -48.51 -251.33 144.91
N SER A 26 -48.02 -251.42 146.15
CA SER A 26 -47.40 -250.29 146.85
C SER A 26 -46.10 -249.83 146.18
N GLU A 27 -45.28 -250.77 145.70
CA GLU A 27 -44.04 -250.43 144.99
C GLU A 27 -44.30 -249.78 143.62
N ASN A 28 -45.42 -250.10 142.97
CA ASN A 28 -45.83 -249.43 141.74
C ASN A 28 -46.22 -247.96 141.98
N TYR A 29 -46.94 -247.66 143.06
CA TYR A 29 -47.31 -246.27 143.39
C TYR A 29 -46.11 -245.40 143.76
N GLU A 30 -45.10 -245.95 144.46
CA GLU A 30 -43.87 -245.20 144.73
C GLU A 30 -43.08 -244.89 143.45
N ARG A 31 -43.14 -245.78 142.45
CA ARG A 31 -42.47 -245.57 141.16
C ARG A 31 -43.15 -244.46 140.34
N GLU A 32 -44.48 -244.41 140.36
CA GLU A 32 -45.28 -243.34 139.71
C GLU A 32 -45.07 -241.98 140.37
N LEU A 33 -45.02 -241.91 141.70
CA LEU A 33 -44.73 -240.66 142.43
C LEU A 33 -43.35 -240.08 142.08
N ARG A 34 -42.34 -240.94 141.90
CA ARG A 34 -41.01 -240.48 141.43
C ARG A 34 -41.04 -239.98 139.99
N GLN A 35 -41.81 -240.61 139.10
CA GLN A 35 -42.00 -240.10 137.74
C GLN A 35 -42.72 -238.74 137.72
N HIS A 36 -43.77 -238.57 138.53
CA HIS A 36 -44.46 -237.29 138.64
C HIS A 36 -43.56 -236.18 139.19
N ALA A 37 -42.69 -236.47 140.17
CA ALA A 37 -41.72 -235.51 140.68
C ALA A 37 -40.69 -235.09 139.61
N ASN A 38 -40.26 -236.01 138.76
CA ASN A 38 -39.38 -235.69 137.64
C ASN A 38 -40.10 -234.85 136.58
N ILE A 39 -41.31 -235.23 136.17
CA ILE A 39 -42.12 -234.47 135.20
C ILE A 39 -42.37 -233.04 135.70
N LYS A 40 -42.66 -232.87 136.99
CA LYS A 40 -42.85 -231.55 137.60
C LYS A 40 -41.59 -230.69 137.49
N LYS A 41 -40.40 -231.24 137.76
CA LYS A 41 -39.14 -230.52 137.57
C LYS A 41 -38.90 -230.13 136.11
N THR A 42 -39.22 -231.02 135.16
CA THR A 42 -39.06 -230.73 133.73
C THR A 42 -39.99 -229.59 133.29
N LEU A 43 -41.25 -229.61 133.74
CA LEU A 43 -42.22 -228.56 133.46
C LEU A 43 -41.85 -227.22 134.11
N GLU A 44 -41.34 -227.23 135.35
CA GLU A 44 -40.84 -226.00 136.00
C GLU A 44 -39.65 -225.40 135.24
N LEU A 45 -38.80 -226.25 134.65
CA LEU A 45 -37.68 -225.80 133.82
C LEU A 45 -38.17 -225.23 132.47
N GLU A 46 -39.12 -225.90 131.81
CA GLU A 46 -39.73 -225.41 130.57
C GLU A 46 -40.52 -224.11 130.78
N GLU A 47 -41.28 -224.00 131.87
CA GLU A 47 -41.99 -222.77 132.22
C GLU A 47 -41.01 -221.62 132.45
N LYS A 48 -39.87 -221.90 133.11
CA LYS A 48 -38.80 -220.93 133.27
C LYS A 48 -38.19 -220.52 131.92
N GLN A 49 -37.89 -221.47 131.04
CA GLN A 49 -37.36 -221.19 129.70
C GLN A 49 -38.34 -220.37 128.85
N LEU A 50 -39.63 -220.69 128.89
CA LEU A 50 -40.65 -219.94 128.18
C LEU A 50 -40.81 -218.52 128.75
N ARG A 51 -40.76 -218.35 130.07
CA ARG A 51 -40.75 -217.02 130.70
C ARG A 51 -39.53 -216.20 130.28
N GLU A 52 -38.36 -216.82 130.20
CA GLU A 52 -37.14 -216.17 129.71
C GLU A 52 -37.25 -215.79 128.22
N GLN A 53 -37.76 -216.68 127.36
CA GLN A 53 -37.99 -216.35 125.95
C GLN A 53 -39.02 -215.24 125.75
N LEU A 54 -40.09 -215.24 126.56
CA LEU A 54 -41.15 -214.24 126.49
C LEU A 54 -40.67 -212.88 127.02
N ALA A 55 -39.77 -212.87 128.02
CA ALA A 55 -39.07 -211.68 128.46
C ALA A 55 -38.13 -211.12 127.37
N ALA A 56 -37.31 -211.98 126.74
CA ALA A 56 -36.42 -211.57 125.65
C ALA A 56 -37.18 -211.06 124.41
N MET A 57 -38.33 -211.68 124.09
CA MET A 57 -39.22 -211.20 123.02
C MET A 57 -39.83 -209.84 123.35
N LYS A 58 -40.25 -209.62 124.61
CA LYS A 58 -40.76 -208.32 125.05
C LYS A 58 -39.68 -207.25 124.99
N GLU A 59 -38.49 -207.54 125.50
CA GLU A 59 -37.34 -206.63 125.43
C GLU A 59 -37.01 -206.26 123.98
N LYS A 60 -36.95 -207.25 123.07
CA LYS A 60 -36.74 -207.00 121.64
C LYS A 60 -37.88 -206.23 120.98
N THR A 61 -39.12 -206.42 121.45
CA THR A 61 -40.28 -205.66 120.97
C THR A 61 -40.21 -204.22 121.46
N ASP A 62 -39.82 -204.00 122.71
CA ASP A 62 -39.61 -202.67 123.28
C ASP A 62 -38.45 -201.96 122.56
N GLU A 63 -37.35 -202.65 122.27
CA GLU A 63 -36.25 -202.16 121.43
C GLU A 63 -36.74 -201.76 120.02
N ASN A 64 -37.56 -202.59 119.38
CA ASN A 64 -38.16 -202.29 118.09
C ASN A 64 -39.10 -201.08 118.15
N ILE A 65 -39.89 -200.94 119.22
CA ILE A 65 -40.75 -199.77 119.43
C ILE A 65 -39.89 -198.52 119.64
N THR A 66 -38.81 -198.59 120.43
CA THR A 66 -37.89 -197.45 120.58
C THR A 66 -37.20 -197.09 119.27
N THR A 67 -36.75 -198.06 118.47
CA THR A 67 -36.13 -197.78 117.16
C THR A 67 -37.14 -197.22 116.16
N GLN A 68 -38.38 -197.72 116.15
CA GLN A 68 -39.46 -197.16 115.34
C GLN A 68 -39.77 -195.71 115.75
N ASN A 69 -39.87 -195.44 117.06
CA ASN A 69 -40.09 -194.08 117.56
C ASN A 69 -38.94 -193.16 117.17
N ASN A 70 -37.68 -193.62 117.29
CA ASN A 70 -36.51 -192.84 116.87
C ASN A 70 -36.51 -192.54 115.36
N LEU A 71 -36.84 -193.53 114.52
CA LEU A 71 -36.97 -193.33 113.07
C LEU A 71 -38.10 -192.37 112.73
N GLN A 72 -39.21 -192.41 113.46
CA GLN A 72 -40.34 -191.50 113.25
C GLN A 72 -39.99 -190.06 113.65
N VAL A 73 -39.20 -189.88 114.71
CA VAL A 73 -38.62 -188.57 115.07
C VAL A 73 -37.69 -188.08 113.98
N SER A 74 -36.74 -188.92 113.51
CA SER A 74 -35.82 -188.53 112.44
C SER A 74 -36.51 -188.24 111.10
N LEU A 75 -37.58 -188.99 110.76
CA LEU A 75 -38.40 -188.70 109.58
C LEU A 75 -39.09 -187.34 109.69
N LYS A 76 -39.63 -187.01 110.87
CA LYS A 76 -40.25 -185.71 111.12
C LYS A 76 -39.21 -184.58 111.05
N GLU A 77 -38.02 -184.80 111.61
CA GLU A 77 -36.92 -183.83 111.51
C GLU A 77 -36.49 -183.59 110.06
N LEU A 78 -36.40 -184.63 109.23
CA LEU A 78 -36.11 -184.50 107.81
C LEU A 78 -37.23 -183.81 107.04
N GLN A 79 -38.50 -184.09 107.36
CA GLN A 79 -39.65 -183.38 106.79
C GLN A 79 -39.61 -181.89 107.13
N ASP A 80 -39.36 -181.56 108.40
CA ASP A 80 -39.23 -180.17 108.85
C ASP A 80 -38.04 -179.48 108.16
N GLN A 81 -36.92 -180.17 107.93
CA GLN A 81 -35.78 -179.65 107.16
C GLN A 81 -36.16 -179.40 105.71
N ILE A 82 -36.83 -180.34 105.03
CA ILE A 82 -37.29 -180.19 103.65
C ILE A 82 -38.22 -178.99 103.52
N GLU A 83 -39.17 -178.84 104.45
CA GLU A 83 -40.07 -177.68 104.46
C GLU A 83 -39.33 -176.37 104.66
N ARG A 84 -38.34 -176.31 105.56
CA ARG A 84 -37.50 -175.13 105.75
C ARG A 84 -36.73 -174.79 104.48
N THR A 85 -36.04 -175.76 103.89
CA THR A 85 -35.26 -175.57 102.67
C THR A 85 -36.16 -175.15 101.49
N ASN A 86 -37.37 -175.70 101.38
CA ASN A 86 -38.33 -175.29 100.35
C ASN A 86 -38.81 -173.85 100.53
N ARG A 87 -39.04 -173.41 101.78
CA ARG A 87 -39.37 -172.00 102.06
C ARG A 87 -38.20 -171.08 101.74
N GLU A 88 -36.98 -171.49 102.07
CA GLU A 88 -35.75 -170.75 101.73
C GLU A 88 -35.55 -170.66 100.21
N LEU A 89 -35.78 -171.74 99.48
CA LEU A 89 -35.69 -171.78 98.01
C LEU A 89 -36.73 -170.84 97.38
N GLN A 90 -37.98 -170.90 97.82
CA GLN A 90 -39.04 -170.01 97.35
C GLN A 90 -38.71 -168.54 97.60
N GLU A 91 -38.12 -168.22 98.75
CA GLU A 91 -37.69 -166.85 99.05
C GLU A 91 -36.51 -166.41 98.16
N GLN A 92 -35.54 -167.30 97.89
CA GLN A 92 -34.46 -167.00 96.95
C GLN A 92 -34.95 -166.82 95.52
N GLU A 93 -35.91 -167.62 95.05
CA GLU A 93 -36.54 -167.46 93.73
C GLU A 93 -37.27 -166.12 93.63
N ARG A 94 -37.95 -165.70 94.70
CA ARG A 94 -38.61 -164.39 94.78
C ARG A 94 -37.59 -163.25 94.71
N LEU A 95 -36.52 -163.32 95.48
CA LEU A 95 -35.44 -162.33 95.46
C LEU A 95 -34.75 -162.26 94.09
N LEU A 96 -34.46 -163.41 93.48
CA LEU A 96 -33.87 -163.46 92.13
C LEU A 96 -34.78 -162.82 91.09
N THR A 97 -36.09 -163.02 91.19
CA THR A 97 -37.08 -162.38 90.32
C THR A 97 -37.04 -160.86 90.49
N GLN A 98 -37.04 -160.38 91.75
CA GLN A 98 -36.97 -158.96 92.06
C GLN A 98 -35.66 -158.30 91.56
N GLU A 99 -34.51 -158.96 91.75
CA GLU A 99 -33.22 -158.47 91.25
C GLU A 99 -33.18 -158.44 89.71
N ASN A 100 -33.79 -159.42 89.05
CA ASN A 100 -33.90 -159.43 87.58
C ASN A 100 -34.78 -158.27 87.06
N GLU A 101 -35.89 -157.96 87.73
CA GLU A 101 -36.73 -156.81 87.41
C GLU A 101 -35.97 -155.49 87.62
N GLN A 102 -35.24 -155.36 88.73
CA GLN A 102 -34.39 -154.19 88.97
C GLN A 102 -33.30 -154.03 87.92
N ARG A 103 -32.66 -155.14 87.51
CA ARG A 103 -31.67 -155.12 86.43
C ARG A 103 -32.28 -154.62 85.12
N GLN A 104 -33.47 -155.08 84.75
CA GLN A 104 -34.15 -154.62 83.53
C GLN A 104 -34.46 -153.11 83.58
N ILE A 105 -34.91 -152.60 84.73
CA ILE A 105 -35.16 -151.16 84.92
C ILE A 105 -33.85 -150.35 84.81
N LEU A 106 -32.76 -150.87 85.37
CA LEU A 106 -31.46 -150.21 85.27
C LEU A 106 -30.91 -150.24 83.84
N GLU A 107 -31.10 -151.35 83.12
CA GLU A 107 -30.74 -151.48 81.70
C GLU A 107 -31.52 -150.48 80.84
N SER A 108 -32.84 -150.34 81.02
CA SER A 108 -33.63 -149.35 80.27
C SER A 108 -33.19 -147.91 80.58
N LYS A 109 -32.91 -147.61 81.86
CA LYS A 109 -32.41 -146.28 82.26
C LYS A 109 -31.02 -145.99 81.68
N LEU A 110 -30.15 -146.99 81.58
CA LEU A 110 -28.85 -146.87 80.94
C LEU A 110 -29.00 -146.55 79.44
N GLU A 111 -29.92 -147.23 78.76
CA GLU A 111 -30.21 -146.99 77.34
C GLU A 111 -30.75 -145.57 77.10
N GLU A 112 -31.65 -145.09 77.95
CA GLU A 112 -32.17 -143.71 77.91
C GLU A 112 -31.04 -142.69 78.09
N LEU A 113 -30.20 -142.86 79.11
CA LEU A 113 -29.06 -141.96 79.35
C LEU A 113 -28.05 -141.97 78.21
N LEU A 114 -27.79 -143.14 77.60
CA LEU A 114 -26.92 -143.24 76.42
C LEU A 114 -27.52 -142.51 75.21
N ALA A 115 -28.84 -142.56 75.03
CA ALA A 115 -29.52 -141.82 73.97
C ALA A 115 -29.44 -140.29 74.21
N GLU A 116 -29.65 -139.83 75.44
CA GLU A 116 -29.49 -138.42 75.82
C GLU A 116 -28.05 -137.93 75.61
N MET A 117 -27.06 -138.73 76.01
CA MET A 117 -25.64 -138.41 75.78
C MET A 117 -25.33 -138.25 74.29
N ARG A 118 -25.80 -139.16 73.43
CA ARG A 118 -25.63 -139.04 71.97
C ARG A 118 -26.27 -137.77 71.42
N GLN A 119 -27.44 -137.39 71.92
CA GLN A 119 -28.12 -136.17 71.50
C GLN A 119 -27.34 -134.91 71.93
N ILE A 120 -26.79 -134.91 73.16
CA ILE A 120 -25.95 -133.83 73.66
C ILE A 120 -24.67 -133.71 72.84
N GLU A 121 -23.99 -134.82 72.52
CA GLU A 121 -22.80 -134.83 71.67
C GLU A 121 -23.08 -134.23 70.29
N GLU A 122 -24.23 -134.56 69.70
CA GLU A 122 -24.61 -134.00 68.40
C GLU A 122 -24.91 -132.50 68.48
N ARG A 123 -25.59 -132.04 69.54
CA ARG A 123 -25.80 -130.61 69.78
C ARG A 123 -24.49 -129.86 70.00
N ILE A 124 -23.52 -130.46 70.69
CA ILE A 124 -22.18 -129.87 70.88
C ILE A 124 -21.48 -129.70 69.53
N LYS A 125 -21.54 -130.71 68.65
CA LYS A 125 -20.97 -130.60 67.29
C LYS A 125 -21.62 -129.47 66.49
N GLN A 126 -22.95 -129.38 66.50
CA GLN A 126 -23.69 -128.33 65.79
C GLN A 126 -23.30 -126.93 66.30
N ILE A 127 -23.33 -126.72 67.62
CA ILE A 127 -22.93 -125.45 68.23
C ILE A 127 -21.48 -125.10 67.89
N THR A 128 -20.59 -126.10 67.88
CA THR A 128 -19.18 -125.89 67.52
C THR A 128 -19.05 -125.40 66.06
N THR A 129 -19.80 -126.01 65.14
CA THR A 129 -19.79 -125.57 63.73
C THR A 129 -20.36 -124.16 63.54
N GLU A 130 -21.45 -123.82 64.22
CA GLU A 130 -22.05 -122.47 64.18
C GLU A 130 -21.09 -121.42 64.75
N LEU A 131 -20.39 -121.76 65.84
CA LEU A 131 -19.43 -120.86 66.48
C LEU A 131 -18.24 -120.56 65.56
N GLU A 132 -17.74 -121.55 64.81
CA GLU A 132 -16.68 -121.31 63.82
C GLU A 132 -17.16 -120.48 62.62
N GLN A 133 -18.41 -120.68 62.17
CA GLN A 133 -19.00 -119.85 61.12
C GLN A 133 -19.12 -118.38 61.57
N LEU A 134 -19.65 -118.14 62.78
CA LEU A 134 -19.80 -116.80 63.34
C LEU A 134 -18.45 -116.09 63.54
N LYS A 135 -17.39 -116.82 63.90
CA LYS A 135 -16.03 -116.27 63.98
C LYS A 135 -15.54 -115.79 62.62
N GLU A 136 -15.79 -116.55 61.56
CA GLU A 136 -15.36 -116.17 60.23
C GLU A 136 -16.16 -114.97 59.70
N GLU A 137 -17.48 -114.94 59.94
CA GLU A 137 -18.31 -113.77 59.64
C GLU A 137 -17.82 -112.52 60.37
N GLN A 138 -17.50 -112.63 61.67
CA GLN A 138 -16.94 -111.54 62.45
C GLN A 138 -15.61 -111.05 61.84
N ARG A 139 -14.73 -111.97 61.42
CA ARG A 139 -13.46 -111.63 60.78
C ARG A 139 -13.68 -110.85 59.48
N ILE A 140 -14.62 -111.29 58.65
CA ILE A 140 -14.97 -110.61 57.39
C ILE A 140 -15.49 -109.20 57.67
N LEU A 141 -16.40 -109.05 58.64
CA LEU A 141 -16.94 -107.75 59.04
C LEU A 141 -15.86 -106.79 59.54
N ILE A 142 -14.88 -107.27 60.31
CA ILE A 142 -13.73 -106.48 60.77
C ILE A 142 -12.90 -105.97 59.57
N LEU A 143 -12.67 -106.82 58.57
CA LEU A 143 -11.94 -106.42 57.36
C LEU A 143 -12.72 -105.36 56.57
N GLN A 144 -14.02 -105.56 56.38
CA GLN A 144 -14.89 -104.58 55.72
C GLN A 144 -14.92 -103.24 56.45
N GLN A 145 -15.02 -103.25 57.78
CA GLN A 145 -14.98 -102.03 58.60
C GLN A 145 -13.65 -101.29 58.44
N THR A 146 -12.55 -102.02 58.37
CA THR A 146 -11.21 -101.46 58.17
C THR A 146 -11.08 -100.78 56.81
N ASP A 147 -11.60 -101.40 55.76
CA ASP A 147 -11.53 -100.84 54.41
C ASP A 147 -12.47 -99.64 54.22
N LEU A 148 -13.68 -99.69 54.78
CA LEU A 148 -14.58 -98.53 54.84
C LEU A 148 -13.93 -97.36 55.59
N LYS A 149 -13.18 -97.65 56.66
CA LYS A 149 -12.47 -96.61 57.40
C LYS A 149 -11.39 -95.94 56.56
N LYS A 150 -10.61 -96.72 55.81
CA LYS A 150 -9.61 -96.17 54.86
C LYS A 150 -10.27 -95.32 53.77
N GLN A 151 -11.39 -95.77 53.20
CA GLN A 151 -12.14 -95.01 52.21
C GLN A 151 -12.66 -93.69 52.78
N GLN A 152 -13.17 -93.70 54.01
CA GLN A 152 -13.60 -92.49 54.71
C GLN A 152 -12.44 -91.50 54.89
N ASP A 153 -11.27 -91.97 55.30
CA ASP A 153 -10.10 -91.12 55.50
C ASP A 153 -9.59 -90.52 54.18
N GLN A 154 -9.63 -91.28 53.08
CA GLN A 154 -9.31 -90.79 51.73
C GLN A 154 -10.30 -89.74 51.24
N LEU A 155 -11.60 -89.95 51.45
CA LEU A 155 -12.64 -88.98 51.12
C LEU A 155 -12.46 -87.69 51.92
N ASN A 156 -12.20 -87.79 53.22
CA ASN A 156 -11.94 -86.63 54.07
C ASN A 156 -10.71 -85.84 53.60
N ALA A 157 -9.62 -86.52 53.24
CA ALA A 157 -8.44 -85.86 52.68
C ALA A 157 -8.75 -85.13 51.36
N THR A 158 -9.58 -85.75 50.51
CA THR A 158 -10.02 -85.13 49.25
C THR A 158 -10.89 -83.90 49.49
N ILE A 159 -11.81 -83.95 50.46
CA ILE A 159 -12.66 -82.81 50.86
C ILE A 159 -11.77 -81.64 51.30
N VAL A 160 -10.80 -81.87 52.19
CA VAL A 160 -9.88 -80.82 52.66
C VAL A 160 -9.09 -80.19 51.51
N GLN A 161 -8.65 -80.99 50.53
CA GLN A 161 -7.98 -80.47 49.33
C GLN A 161 -8.91 -79.61 48.48
N LEU A 162 -10.15 -80.05 48.25
CA LEU A 162 -11.14 -79.29 47.48
C LEU A 162 -11.51 -77.98 48.17
N GLU A 163 -11.68 -77.96 49.49
CA GLU A 163 -11.92 -76.74 50.27
C GLU A 163 -10.77 -75.73 50.13
N ARG A 164 -9.52 -76.20 50.13
CA ARG A 164 -8.36 -75.35 49.89
C ARG A 164 -8.38 -74.76 48.48
N ILE A 165 -8.62 -75.59 47.46
CA ILE A 165 -8.70 -75.14 46.06
C ILE A 165 -9.82 -74.11 45.91
N LEU A 166 -10.98 -74.33 46.53
CA LEU A 166 -12.11 -73.41 46.49
C LEU A 166 -11.73 -72.04 47.07
N LYS A 167 -11.12 -71.99 48.26
CA LYS A 167 -10.63 -70.74 48.86
C LYS A 167 -9.59 -70.03 47.99
N GLU A 168 -8.67 -70.77 47.39
CA GLU A 168 -7.67 -70.20 46.47
C GLU A 168 -8.34 -69.59 45.22
N LYS A 169 -9.39 -70.24 44.69
CA LYS A 169 -10.17 -69.72 43.56
C LYS A 169 -11.00 -68.49 43.93
N GLU A 170 -11.68 -68.50 45.07
CA GLU A 170 -12.42 -67.33 45.59
C GLU A 170 -11.51 -66.11 45.76
N ALA A 171 -10.32 -66.31 46.34
CA ALA A 171 -9.33 -65.25 46.46
C ALA A 171 -8.82 -64.77 45.09
N GLY A 172 -8.68 -65.67 44.12
CA GLY A 172 -8.35 -65.34 42.73
C GLY A 172 -9.41 -64.46 42.07
N ILE A 173 -10.69 -64.82 42.20
CA ILE A 173 -11.84 -64.07 41.69
C ILE A 173 -11.87 -62.66 42.31
N ALA A 174 -11.72 -62.53 43.63
CA ALA A 174 -11.71 -61.24 44.30
C ALA A 174 -10.60 -60.30 43.80
N ARG A 175 -9.40 -60.85 43.54
CA ARG A 175 -8.28 -60.09 42.95
C ARG A 175 -8.59 -59.62 41.52
N GLN A 176 -9.18 -60.49 40.70
CA GLN A 176 -9.57 -60.14 39.33
C GLN A 176 -10.65 -59.06 39.32
N GLN A 177 -11.65 -59.14 40.20
CA GLN A 177 -12.68 -58.10 40.33
C GLN A 177 -12.06 -56.75 40.68
N THR A 178 -11.13 -56.71 41.64
CA THR A 178 -10.40 -55.49 42.00
C THR A 178 -9.61 -54.92 40.81
N GLN A 179 -9.04 -55.77 39.94
CA GLN A 179 -8.35 -55.32 38.73
C GLN A 179 -9.32 -54.74 37.70
N ILE A 180 -10.48 -55.36 37.51
CA ILE A 180 -11.55 -54.87 36.63
C ILE A 180 -12.01 -53.49 37.07
N ASP A 181 -12.30 -53.30 38.36
CA ASP A 181 -12.77 -52.03 38.90
C ASP A 181 -11.73 -50.91 38.68
N ARG A 182 -10.43 -51.21 38.87
CA ARG A 182 -9.34 -50.26 38.59
C ARG A 182 -9.24 -49.89 37.11
N ILE A 183 -9.43 -50.86 36.22
CA ILE A 183 -9.41 -50.62 34.77
C ILE A 183 -10.62 -49.74 34.38
N GLN A 184 -11.81 -50.02 34.90
CA GLN A 184 -13.00 -49.22 34.65
C GLN A 184 -12.81 -47.76 35.09
N GLN A 185 -12.28 -47.52 36.30
CA GLN A 185 -11.96 -46.17 36.76
C GLN A 185 -10.97 -45.45 35.84
N LYS A 186 -9.97 -46.18 35.30
CA LYS A 186 -9.01 -45.60 34.38
C LYS A 186 -9.63 -45.27 33.01
N ILE A 187 -10.56 -46.10 32.53
CA ILE A 187 -11.33 -45.83 31.31
C ILE A 187 -12.15 -44.55 31.49
N GLU A 188 -12.91 -44.42 32.58
CA GLU A 188 -13.71 -43.21 32.86
C GLU A 188 -12.84 -41.94 32.93
N GLN A 189 -11.64 -42.03 33.50
CA GLN A 189 -10.69 -40.92 33.54
C GLN A 189 -10.21 -40.53 32.13
N LEU A 190 -9.87 -41.52 31.29
CA LEU A 190 -9.44 -41.28 29.92
C LEU A 190 -10.57 -40.70 29.07
N GLU A 191 -11.80 -41.16 29.23
CA GLU A 191 -12.98 -40.61 28.53
C GLU A 191 -13.17 -39.12 28.85
N LYS A 192 -13.04 -38.73 30.13
CA LYS A 192 -13.09 -37.30 30.53
C LYS A 192 -11.95 -36.48 29.95
N GLN A 193 -10.75 -37.05 29.86
CA GLN A 193 -9.61 -36.37 29.22
C GLN A 193 -9.85 -36.19 27.72
N ILE A 194 -10.38 -37.20 27.04
CA ILE A 194 -10.73 -37.12 25.62
C ILE A 194 -11.78 -36.03 25.38
N GLU A 195 -12.83 -35.97 26.20
CA GLU A 195 -13.86 -34.93 26.10
C GLU A 195 -13.28 -33.52 26.29
N THR A 196 -12.38 -33.35 27.26
CA THR A 196 -11.70 -32.06 27.51
C THR A 196 -10.86 -31.65 26.29
N VAL A 197 -10.06 -32.57 25.74
CA VAL A 197 -9.27 -32.30 24.53
C VAL A 197 -10.16 -32.00 23.32
N HIS A 198 -11.30 -32.67 23.20
CA HIS A 198 -12.25 -32.40 22.12
C HIS A 198 -12.79 -30.96 22.18
N GLN A 199 -13.15 -30.50 23.39
CA GLN A 199 -13.58 -29.12 23.62
C GLN A 199 -12.47 -28.11 23.31
N GLU A 200 -11.22 -28.39 23.74
CA GLU A 200 -10.07 -27.54 23.41
C GLU A 200 -9.84 -27.44 21.89
N ILE A 201 -9.92 -28.56 21.16
CA ILE A 201 -9.80 -28.59 19.70
C ILE A 201 -10.92 -27.75 19.06
N GLN A 202 -12.15 -27.86 19.54
CA GLN A 202 -13.28 -27.08 19.02
C GLN A 202 -13.03 -25.57 19.21
N THR A 203 -12.63 -25.15 20.41
CA THR A 203 -12.31 -23.74 20.69
C THR A 203 -11.18 -23.23 19.79
N LEU A 204 -10.08 -23.98 19.67
CA LEU A 204 -8.97 -23.61 18.78
C LEU A 204 -9.40 -23.53 17.31
N THR A 205 -10.33 -24.37 16.87
CA THR A 205 -10.87 -24.34 15.52
C THR A 205 -11.69 -23.07 15.28
N GLU A 206 -12.53 -22.67 16.23
CA GLU A 206 -13.29 -21.42 16.18
C GLU A 206 -12.37 -20.20 16.18
N GLU A 207 -11.32 -20.19 17.02
CA GLU A 207 -10.30 -19.14 17.04
C GLU A 207 -9.54 -19.02 15.71
N LEU A 208 -9.15 -20.16 15.11
CA LEU A 208 -8.51 -20.18 13.81
C LEU A 208 -9.40 -19.64 12.69
N GLN A 209 -10.71 -19.96 12.72
CA GLN A 209 -11.67 -19.41 11.77
C GLN A 209 -11.79 -17.89 11.91
N ALA A 210 -11.89 -17.38 13.14
CA ALA A 210 -11.95 -15.95 13.41
C ALA A 210 -10.68 -15.22 12.91
N LEU A 211 -9.49 -15.78 13.19
CA LEU A 211 -8.23 -15.24 12.69
C LEU A 211 -8.16 -15.24 11.16
N HIS A 212 -8.68 -16.28 10.51
CA HIS A 212 -8.73 -16.34 9.05
C HIS A 212 -9.63 -15.24 8.46
N GLU A 213 -10.79 -14.97 9.07
CA GLU A 213 -11.66 -13.86 8.66
C GLU A 213 -11.01 -12.49 8.87
N GLU A 214 -10.29 -12.29 9.99
CA GLU A 214 -9.55 -11.07 10.25
C GLU A 214 -8.43 -10.85 9.21
N LEU A 215 -7.70 -11.92 8.86
CA LEU A 215 -6.68 -11.88 7.83
C LEU A 215 -7.28 -11.49 6.47
N ALA A 216 -8.39 -12.11 6.07
CA ALA A 216 -9.08 -11.78 4.82
C ALA A 216 -9.53 -10.31 4.78
N LYS A 217 -10.05 -9.77 5.90
CA LYS A 217 -10.39 -8.33 6.03
C LYS A 217 -9.15 -7.45 5.90
N ALA A 218 -8.03 -7.83 6.52
CA ALA A 218 -6.79 -7.09 6.43
C ALA A 218 -6.23 -7.07 5.00
N GLU A 219 -6.23 -8.21 4.30
CA GLU A 219 -5.82 -8.34 2.89
C GLU A 219 -6.68 -7.46 1.97
N ALA A 220 -8.01 -7.48 2.15
CA ALA A 220 -8.91 -6.63 1.39
C ALA A 220 -8.62 -5.14 1.60
N ARG A 221 -8.38 -4.73 2.85
CA ARG A 221 -8.01 -3.34 3.19
C ARG A 221 -6.67 -2.94 2.59
N LEU A 222 -5.69 -3.85 2.57
CA LEU A 222 -4.38 -3.61 1.98
C LEU A 222 -4.50 -3.39 0.47
N SER A 223 -5.29 -4.22 -0.22
CA SER A 223 -5.62 -4.06 -1.64
C SER A 223 -6.31 -2.71 -1.94
N GLN A 224 -7.24 -2.29 -1.09
CA GLN A 224 -7.87 -0.97 -1.21
C GLN A 224 -6.83 0.17 -1.09
N ILE A 225 -5.98 0.13 -0.07
CA ILE A 225 -4.92 1.13 0.15
C ILE A 225 -3.96 1.17 -1.04
N GLU A 226 -3.59 0.02 -1.62
CA GLU A 226 -2.73 -0.02 -2.81
C GLU A 226 -3.38 0.65 -4.03
N ASN A 227 -4.69 0.48 -4.21
CA ASN A 227 -5.44 1.14 -5.29
C ASN A 227 -5.54 2.66 -5.06
N GLU A 228 -5.85 3.09 -3.84
CA GLU A 228 -5.83 4.51 -3.45
C GLU A 228 -4.44 5.13 -3.69
N ARG A 229 -3.37 4.42 -3.32
CA ARG A 229 -1.99 4.86 -3.58
C ARG A 229 -1.72 5.06 -5.07
N LYS A 230 -2.13 4.11 -5.92
CA LYS A 230 -1.97 4.21 -7.38
C LYS A 230 -2.75 5.40 -7.96
N GLN A 231 -3.96 5.66 -7.47
CA GLN A 231 -4.76 6.82 -7.87
C GLN A 231 -4.07 8.13 -7.48
N LEU A 232 -3.62 8.25 -6.23
CA LEU A 232 -2.88 9.43 -5.77
C LEU A 232 -1.56 9.64 -6.55
N GLU A 233 -0.84 8.57 -6.90
CA GLU A 233 0.35 8.65 -7.77
C GLU A 233 0.00 9.18 -9.17
N ALA A 234 -1.14 8.78 -9.74
CA ALA A 234 -1.60 9.28 -11.03
C ALA A 234 -2.03 10.76 -10.95
N GLU A 235 -2.77 11.15 -9.91
CA GLU A 235 -3.16 12.54 -9.65
C GLU A 235 -1.94 13.42 -9.48
N LYS A 236 -0.94 12.98 -8.70
CA LYS A 236 0.33 13.69 -8.54
C LYS A 236 1.00 13.94 -9.89
N ARG A 237 1.12 12.92 -10.74
CA ARG A 237 1.71 13.07 -12.08
C ARG A 237 0.94 14.05 -12.96
N ALA A 238 -0.39 14.02 -12.90
CA ALA A 238 -1.23 14.97 -13.64
C ALA A 238 -1.00 16.41 -13.14
N LEU A 239 -0.94 16.61 -11.82
CA LEU A 239 -0.59 17.89 -11.20
C LEU A 239 0.80 18.38 -11.63
N GLU A 240 1.81 17.52 -11.61
CA GLU A 240 3.16 17.84 -12.11
C GLU A 240 3.16 18.28 -13.58
N GLN A 241 2.37 17.62 -14.45
CA GLN A 241 2.21 18.04 -15.84
C GLN A 241 1.54 19.42 -15.96
N THR A 242 0.48 19.67 -15.20
CA THR A 242 -0.17 20.99 -15.20
C THR A 242 0.76 22.08 -14.68
N TYR A 243 1.55 21.79 -13.66
CA TYR A 243 2.56 22.71 -13.13
C TYR A 243 3.61 23.07 -14.18
N ASN A 244 4.18 22.07 -14.87
CA ASN A 244 5.16 22.32 -15.94
C ASN A 244 4.56 23.16 -17.08
N THR A 245 3.32 22.87 -17.47
CA THR A 245 2.62 23.66 -18.50
C THR A 245 2.43 25.12 -18.08
N LEU A 246 2.06 25.35 -16.81
CA LEU A 246 1.93 26.71 -16.27
C LEU A 246 3.28 27.43 -16.17
N ASP A 247 4.37 26.74 -15.84
CA ASP A 247 5.71 27.32 -15.79
C ASP A 247 6.23 27.67 -17.20
N ASP A 248 5.93 26.83 -18.20
CA ASP A 248 6.19 27.12 -19.61
C ASP A 248 5.40 28.36 -20.06
N GLN A 249 4.10 28.44 -19.72
CA GLN A 249 3.27 29.62 -20.00
C GLN A 249 3.82 30.88 -19.33
N ARG A 250 4.21 30.79 -18.06
CA ARG A 250 4.86 31.89 -17.34
C ARG A 250 6.13 32.35 -18.05
N THR A 251 6.94 31.42 -18.53
CA THR A 251 8.17 31.71 -19.28
C THR A 251 7.85 32.41 -20.61
N ASP A 252 6.85 31.95 -21.34
CA ASP A 252 6.38 32.60 -22.56
C ASP A 252 5.86 34.02 -22.30
N TYR A 253 5.02 34.21 -21.27
CA TYR A 253 4.56 35.54 -20.87
C TYR A 253 5.72 36.47 -20.47
N ASN A 254 6.73 35.97 -19.78
CA ASN A 254 7.94 36.74 -19.48
C ASN A 254 8.68 37.17 -20.76
N ASN A 255 8.79 36.28 -21.74
CA ASN A 255 9.39 36.61 -23.03
C ASN A 255 8.57 37.65 -23.80
N GLN A 256 7.25 37.51 -23.81
CA GLN A 256 6.34 38.50 -24.41
C GLN A 256 6.47 39.87 -23.72
N LEU A 257 6.52 39.89 -22.39
CA LEU A 257 6.71 41.10 -21.60
C LEU A 257 8.05 41.78 -21.95
N ASN A 258 9.15 41.01 -22.02
CA ASN A 258 10.46 41.53 -22.41
C ASN A 258 10.45 42.10 -23.83
N ALA A 259 9.78 41.43 -24.78
CA ALA A 259 9.63 41.94 -26.14
C ALA A 259 8.81 43.24 -26.19
N LEU A 260 7.76 43.37 -25.36
CA LEU A 260 6.99 44.60 -25.22
C LEU A 260 7.80 45.72 -24.58
N LEU A 261 8.59 45.43 -23.54
CA LEU A 261 9.51 46.38 -22.92
C LEU A 261 10.53 46.90 -23.94
N GLU A 262 11.06 46.03 -24.80
CA GLU A 262 11.99 46.46 -25.86
C GLU A 262 11.30 47.32 -26.92
N LYS A 263 10.07 46.96 -27.33
CA LYS A 263 9.26 47.81 -28.23
C LYS A 263 8.99 49.18 -27.60
N LEU A 264 8.67 49.21 -26.31
CA LEU A 264 8.45 50.47 -25.58
C LEU A 264 9.73 51.30 -25.57
N ARG A 265 10.89 50.69 -25.28
CA ARG A 265 12.21 51.33 -25.31
C ARG A 265 12.51 51.96 -26.68
N VAL A 266 12.30 51.21 -27.76
CA VAL A 266 12.47 51.71 -29.15
C VAL A 266 11.48 52.85 -29.45
N THR A 267 10.25 52.73 -28.98
CA THR A 267 9.25 53.80 -29.16
C THR A 267 9.67 55.07 -28.42
N ASP A 268 10.19 54.94 -27.20
CA ASP A 268 10.67 56.06 -26.39
C ASP A 268 11.90 56.75 -27.04
N GLU A 269 12.81 55.96 -27.62
CA GLU A 269 13.90 56.48 -28.46
C GLU A 269 13.38 57.23 -29.69
N LEU A 270 12.38 56.69 -30.39
CA LEU A 270 11.76 57.34 -31.55
C LEU A 270 11.04 58.63 -31.15
N VAL A 271 10.35 58.64 -30.01
CA VAL A 271 9.71 59.85 -29.44
C VAL A 271 10.79 60.89 -29.15
N THR A 272 11.88 60.50 -28.50
CA THR A 272 13.02 61.39 -28.23
C THR A 272 13.62 61.96 -29.51
N GLN A 273 13.84 61.13 -30.53
CA GLN A 273 14.32 61.59 -31.85
C GLN A 273 13.33 62.54 -32.52
N THR A 274 12.04 62.27 -32.40
CA THR A 274 10.98 63.12 -32.95
C THR A 274 10.93 64.45 -32.21
N GLN A 275 11.06 64.47 -30.89
CA GLN A 275 11.17 65.69 -30.10
C GLN A 275 12.40 66.52 -30.50
N ILE A 276 13.55 65.89 -30.76
CA ILE A 276 14.74 66.57 -31.30
C ILE A 276 14.43 67.18 -32.67
N LYS A 277 13.77 66.44 -33.58
CA LYS A 277 13.36 66.96 -34.89
C LYS A 277 12.36 68.11 -34.77
N VAL A 278 11.38 68.02 -33.88
CA VAL A 278 10.43 69.10 -33.61
C VAL A 278 11.17 70.32 -33.12
N ALA A 279 12.07 70.20 -32.14
CA ALA A 279 12.89 71.32 -31.67
C ALA A 279 13.78 71.93 -32.77
N GLN A 280 14.29 71.10 -33.69
CA GLN A 280 15.03 71.58 -34.88
C GLN A 280 14.12 72.35 -35.84
N LEU A 281 12.91 71.84 -36.08
CA LEU A 281 11.90 72.50 -36.91
C LEU A 281 11.43 73.80 -36.26
N ASP A 282 11.22 73.84 -34.94
CA ASP A 282 10.87 75.06 -34.20
C ASP A 282 11.96 76.12 -34.35
N ARG A 283 13.24 75.75 -34.25
CA ARG A 283 14.36 76.68 -34.52
C ARG A 283 14.39 77.16 -35.97
N LEU A 284 14.12 76.28 -36.93
CA LEU A 284 14.01 76.68 -38.34
C LEU A 284 12.84 77.63 -38.53
N LEU A 285 11.72 77.38 -37.87
CA LEU A 285 10.52 78.20 -37.92
C LEU A 285 10.80 79.56 -37.28
N GLU A 286 11.42 79.64 -36.10
CA GLU A 286 11.89 80.89 -35.49
C GLU A 286 12.82 81.67 -36.41
N ASN A 287 13.76 81.00 -37.07
CA ASN A 287 14.67 81.64 -38.01
C ASN A 287 13.95 82.16 -39.26
N GLN A 288 13.01 81.37 -39.81
CA GLN A 288 12.14 81.80 -40.92
C GLN A 288 11.22 82.94 -40.49
N THR A 289 10.65 82.93 -39.29
CA THR A 289 9.86 84.02 -38.73
C THR A 289 10.70 85.28 -38.60
N ALA A 290 11.91 85.18 -38.07
CA ALA A 290 12.84 86.31 -38.00
C ALA A 290 13.26 86.81 -39.40
N GLN A 291 13.37 85.90 -40.38
CA GLN A 291 13.63 86.27 -41.78
C GLN A 291 12.43 87.00 -42.39
N VAL A 292 11.21 86.55 -42.12
CA VAL A 292 9.96 87.22 -42.53
C VAL A 292 9.86 88.59 -41.86
N GLU A 293 10.13 88.70 -40.55
CA GLU A 293 10.15 90.01 -39.86
C GLU A 293 11.19 90.96 -40.45
N ARG A 294 12.39 90.48 -40.83
CA ARG A 294 13.38 91.31 -41.53
C ARG A 294 12.89 91.76 -42.90
N LEU A 295 12.33 90.83 -43.68
CA LEU A 295 11.76 91.15 -44.99
C LEU A 295 10.55 92.08 -44.88
N GLN A 296 9.75 91.95 -43.82
CA GLN A 296 8.64 92.84 -43.51
C GLN A 296 9.15 94.22 -43.15
N ASN A 297 10.19 94.34 -42.30
CA ASN A 297 10.82 95.61 -41.99
C ASN A 297 11.50 96.25 -43.22
N GLU A 298 12.10 95.45 -44.10
CA GLU A 298 12.61 95.92 -45.39
C GLU A 298 11.48 96.36 -46.32
N HIS A 299 10.35 95.63 -46.32
CA HIS A 299 9.15 96.00 -47.08
C HIS A 299 8.56 97.31 -46.57
N ASP A 300 8.38 97.47 -45.26
CA ASP A 300 7.87 98.69 -44.64
C ASP A 300 8.84 99.86 -44.88
N ALA A 301 10.16 99.64 -44.82
CA ALA A 301 11.15 100.65 -45.17
C ALA A 301 11.11 101.02 -46.66
N LEU A 302 10.90 100.05 -47.54
CA LEU A 302 10.71 100.27 -48.97
C LEU A 302 9.36 100.93 -49.26
N GLU A 303 8.32 100.65 -48.51
CA GLU A 303 6.98 101.24 -48.63
C GLU A 303 6.99 102.70 -48.15
N ILE A 304 7.71 103.00 -47.06
CA ILE A 304 8.05 104.38 -46.65
C ILE A 304 8.85 105.07 -47.77
N LYS A 305 9.80 104.37 -48.38
CA LYS A 305 10.61 104.96 -49.47
C LYS A 305 9.80 105.16 -50.75
N VAL A 306 8.84 104.28 -51.04
CA VAL A 306 7.89 104.41 -52.16
C VAL A 306 6.91 105.54 -51.89
N THR A 307 6.41 105.70 -50.66
CA THR A 307 5.57 106.84 -50.30
C THR A 307 6.35 108.16 -50.36
N GLU A 308 7.58 108.22 -49.86
CA GLU A 308 8.47 109.38 -50.05
C GLU A 308 8.74 109.68 -51.53
N LEU A 309 9.02 108.65 -52.35
CA LEU A 309 9.22 108.82 -53.80
C LEU A 309 7.92 109.18 -54.52
N THR A 310 6.76 108.76 -54.01
CA THR A 310 5.44 109.11 -54.55
C THR A 310 5.09 110.56 -54.20
N ASP A 311 5.44 111.02 -53.00
CA ASP A 311 5.33 112.42 -52.59
C ASP A 311 6.32 113.31 -53.36
N GLN A 312 7.55 112.84 -53.60
CA GLN A 312 8.52 113.50 -54.48
C GLN A 312 8.04 113.53 -55.93
N CYS A 313 7.44 112.45 -56.45
CA CYS A 313 6.83 112.45 -57.79
C CYS A 313 5.63 113.39 -57.87
N SER A 314 4.83 113.52 -56.81
CA SER A 314 3.68 114.42 -56.75
C SER A 314 4.14 115.89 -56.70
N GLN A 315 5.15 116.20 -55.88
CA GLN A 315 5.78 117.52 -55.84
C GLN A 315 6.48 117.89 -57.16
N LEU A 316 7.15 116.93 -57.81
CA LEU A 316 7.76 117.15 -59.13
C LEU A 316 6.72 117.31 -60.24
N ASN A 317 5.56 116.64 -60.12
CA ASN A 317 4.49 116.77 -61.09
C ASN A 317 3.70 118.08 -60.91
N GLU A 318 3.54 118.58 -59.68
CA GLU A 318 3.08 119.94 -59.41
C GLU A 318 4.08 121.00 -59.93
N GLN A 319 5.39 120.83 -59.68
CA GLN A 319 6.42 121.72 -60.22
C GLN A 319 6.47 121.70 -61.76
N LYS A 320 6.18 120.56 -62.38
CA LYS A 320 6.07 120.41 -63.84
C LYS A 320 4.81 121.08 -64.39
N GLU A 321 3.66 120.98 -63.72
CA GLU A 321 2.43 121.67 -64.15
C GLU A 321 2.52 123.19 -63.96
N ASP A 322 3.16 123.67 -62.90
CA ASP A 322 3.46 125.09 -62.71
C ASP A 322 4.48 125.60 -63.74
N ALA A 323 5.49 124.81 -64.09
CA ALA A 323 6.41 125.13 -65.18
C ALA A 323 5.73 125.11 -66.56
N LEU A 324 4.72 124.27 -66.77
CA LEU A 324 3.91 124.26 -68.00
C LEU A 324 2.98 125.47 -68.08
N ARG A 325 2.37 125.90 -66.97
CA ARG A 325 1.59 127.14 -66.90
C ARG A 325 2.48 128.37 -67.11
N GLN A 326 3.64 128.43 -66.48
CA GLN A 326 4.64 129.49 -66.68
C GLN A 326 5.21 129.51 -68.11
N ARG A 327 5.36 128.34 -68.76
CA ARG A 327 5.77 128.26 -70.16
C ARG A 327 4.68 128.71 -71.12
N GLN A 328 3.41 128.41 -70.84
CA GLN A 328 2.28 128.87 -71.66
C GLN A 328 2.00 130.36 -71.49
N GLU A 329 2.27 130.92 -70.30
CA GLU A 329 2.33 132.37 -70.09
C GLU A 329 3.53 132.99 -70.82
N ALA A 330 4.73 132.37 -70.76
CA ALA A 330 5.91 132.85 -71.51
C ALA A 330 5.77 132.74 -73.05
N GLU A 331 5.00 131.78 -73.59
CA GLU A 331 4.70 131.68 -75.02
C GLU A 331 3.64 132.71 -75.47
N ASN A 332 2.72 133.10 -74.59
CA ASN A 332 1.80 134.22 -74.83
C ASN A 332 2.53 135.57 -74.72
N ASP A 333 3.43 135.70 -73.75
CA ASP A 333 4.34 136.83 -73.61
C ASP A 333 5.36 136.90 -74.74
N LEU A 334 5.73 135.77 -75.38
CA LEU A 334 6.57 135.77 -76.59
C LEU A 334 5.79 136.23 -77.83
N ARG A 335 4.49 135.93 -77.90
CA ARG A 335 3.59 136.43 -78.97
C ARG A 335 3.28 137.91 -78.80
N GLU A 336 3.06 138.36 -77.56
CA GLU A 336 2.96 139.78 -77.22
C GLU A 336 4.31 140.49 -77.38
N ALA A 337 5.44 139.87 -77.03
CA ALA A 337 6.78 140.36 -77.31
C ALA A 337 7.09 140.39 -78.80
N GLN A 338 6.50 139.54 -79.64
CA GLN A 338 6.64 139.62 -81.11
C GLN A 338 5.75 140.72 -81.73
N GLN A 339 4.60 141.01 -81.14
CA GLN A 339 3.80 142.19 -81.50
C GLN A 339 4.43 143.49 -80.98
N LEU A 340 5.00 143.48 -79.77
CA LEU A 340 5.79 144.57 -79.18
C LEU A 340 7.15 144.72 -79.85
N LEU A 341 7.80 143.68 -80.37
CA LEU A 341 9.03 143.78 -81.17
C LEU A 341 8.75 144.41 -82.54
N ASN A 342 7.55 144.20 -83.11
CA ASN A 342 7.13 144.89 -84.33
C ASN A 342 6.71 146.35 -84.06
N GLN A 343 6.09 146.63 -82.91
CA GLN A 343 5.82 148.00 -82.46
C GLN A 343 7.11 148.74 -82.00
N LEU A 344 8.07 148.05 -81.39
CA LEU A 344 9.39 148.55 -81.00
C LEU A 344 10.30 148.71 -82.22
N LYS A 345 10.20 147.89 -83.27
CA LYS A 345 10.86 148.19 -84.57
C LYS A 345 10.26 149.42 -85.26
N GLN A 346 8.99 149.73 -85.01
CA GLN A 346 8.34 150.95 -85.49
C GLN A 346 8.73 152.17 -84.65
N GLN A 347 8.92 152.01 -83.34
CA GLN A 347 9.43 153.05 -82.43
C GLN A 347 10.95 153.24 -82.51
N GLU A 348 11.73 152.21 -82.86
CA GLU A 348 13.16 152.27 -83.14
C GLU A 348 13.40 152.94 -84.52
N ARG A 349 12.47 152.79 -85.48
CA ARG A 349 12.45 153.63 -86.69
C ARG A 349 12.11 155.09 -86.39
N GLU A 350 11.33 155.38 -85.36
CA GLU A 350 10.93 156.75 -85.00
C GLU A 350 11.95 157.45 -84.08
N ALA A 351 12.67 156.71 -83.23
CA ALA A 351 13.84 157.18 -82.48
C ALA A 351 15.11 157.25 -83.36
N HIS A 352 15.28 156.33 -84.32
CA HIS A 352 16.36 156.42 -85.32
C HIS A 352 16.04 157.45 -86.42
N ALA A 353 14.77 157.78 -86.71
CA ALA A 353 14.40 158.93 -87.54
C ALA A 353 14.64 160.28 -86.84
N GLN A 354 14.62 160.32 -85.50
CA GLN A 354 15.06 161.47 -84.72
C GLN A 354 16.59 161.53 -84.58
N SER A 355 17.29 160.38 -84.52
CA SER A 355 18.77 160.29 -84.62
C SER A 355 19.31 160.52 -86.05
N MET A 356 18.50 160.36 -87.09
CA MET A 356 18.85 160.68 -88.48
C MET A 356 18.86 162.19 -88.77
N ARG A 357 18.36 163.06 -87.88
CA ARG A 357 18.33 164.52 -88.11
C ARG A 357 19.53 165.26 -87.52
N ALA A 358 20.24 164.70 -86.54
CA ALA A 358 21.47 165.32 -85.98
C ALA A 358 22.77 164.86 -86.69
N ALA A 359 22.81 163.66 -87.29
CA ALA A 359 23.97 163.16 -88.03
C ALA A 359 23.90 163.42 -89.56
N GLY A 360 22.75 163.83 -90.09
CA GLY A 360 22.58 164.27 -91.48
C GLY A 360 23.14 165.67 -91.77
N GLU A 361 23.35 166.49 -90.73
CA GLU A 361 23.84 167.87 -90.87
C GLU A 361 25.37 168.00 -90.70
N GLN A 362 26.12 166.93 -90.36
CA GLN A 362 27.56 167.01 -90.04
C GLN A 362 28.56 166.38 -91.04
N ARG A 363 28.18 165.64 -92.10
CA ARG A 363 29.17 165.12 -93.10
C ARG A 363 28.81 165.23 -94.58
N THR A 364 27.68 165.80 -94.94
CA THR A 364 27.54 166.55 -96.20
C THR A 364 28.51 167.75 -96.24
N ALA A 365 28.97 168.25 -95.08
CA ALA A 365 30.04 169.25 -94.97
C ALA A 365 31.45 168.71 -95.28
N LEU A 366 31.72 167.42 -95.06
CA LEU A 366 33.03 166.82 -95.35
C LEU A 366 33.16 166.35 -96.81
N ALA A 367 32.03 166.12 -97.49
CA ALA A 367 32.00 165.84 -98.92
C ALA A 367 32.28 167.07 -99.79
N GLN A 368 32.08 168.29 -99.27
CA GLN A 368 32.33 169.53 -100.01
C GLN A 368 33.75 170.08 -99.83
N ILE A 369 34.40 169.83 -98.69
CA ILE A 369 35.79 170.29 -98.44
C ILE A 369 36.82 169.48 -99.26
N ASN A 370 36.66 168.17 -99.36
CA ASN A 370 37.65 167.35 -100.08
C ASN A 370 37.45 167.30 -101.60
N ALA A 371 36.26 167.64 -102.10
CA ALA A 371 36.07 167.90 -103.53
C ALA A 371 36.72 169.23 -103.94
N ALA A 372 36.72 170.24 -103.05
CA ALA A 372 37.35 171.53 -103.30
C ALA A 372 38.89 171.47 -103.26
N GLU A 373 39.50 170.67 -102.38
CA GLU A 373 40.96 170.55 -102.29
C GLU A 373 41.58 169.74 -103.43
N ASN A 374 40.90 168.73 -103.99
CA ASN A 374 41.51 167.92 -105.06
C ASN A 374 41.38 168.55 -106.46
N GLU A 375 40.37 169.41 -106.68
CA GLU A 375 40.35 170.27 -107.87
C GLU A 375 41.41 171.38 -107.80
N GLN A 376 41.75 171.88 -106.60
CA GLN A 376 42.86 172.81 -106.39
C GLN A 376 44.21 172.16 -106.73
N ARG A 377 44.32 170.82 -106.58
CA ARG A 377 45.51 170.02 -106.91
C ARG A 377 45.67 169.72 -108.40
N ILE A 378 44.57 169.55 -109.14
CA ILE A 378 44.63 169.44 -110.61
C ILE A 378 45.16 170.76 -111.24
N ALA A 379 44.76 171.92 -110.69
CA ALA A 379 45.05 173.22 -111.29
C ALA A 379 46.54 173.63 -111.21
N GLU A 380 47.23 173.29 -110.12
CA GLU A 380 48.66 173.61 -109.97
C GLU A 380 49.57 172.73 -110.84
N GLU A 381 49.24 171.43 -111.01
CA GLU A 381 50.02 170.52 -111.86
C GLU A 381 49.90 170.86 -113.35
N GLN A 382 48.76 171.39 -113.80
CA GLN A 382 48.60 171.91 -115.16
C GLN A 382 49.39 173.21 -115.39
N VAL A 383 49.50 174.09 -114.38
CA VAL A 383 50.31 175.32 -114.46
C VAL A 383 51.81 174.99 -114.53
N ARG A 384 52.29 173.97 -113.81
CA ARG A 384 53.68 173.52 -113.93
C ARG A 384 53.99 172.83 -115.24
N ALA A 385 53.12 171.95 -115.73
CA ALA A 385 53.37 171.25 -117.00
C ALA A 385 53.36 172.22 -118.20
N ALA A 386 52.51 173.25 -118.14
CA ALA A 386 52.50 174.33 -119.13
C ALA A 386 53.80 175.17 -119.08
N GLU A 387 54.32 175.47 -117.89
CA GLU A 387 55.61 176.15 -117.73
C GLU A 387 56.80 175.32 -118.25
N VAL A 388 56.77 173.98 -118.11
CA VAL A 388 57.85 173.09 -118.59
C VAL A 388 57.86 172.97 -120.11
N ARG A 389 56.69 172.93 -120.76
CA ARG A 389 56.61 173.05 -122.23
C ARG A 389 57.05 174.43 -122.71
N LEU A 390 56.73 175.51 -121.97
CA LEU A 390 57.14 176.87 -122.33
C LEU A 390 58.67 177.04 -122.29
N LYS A 391 59.38 176.35 -121.39
CA LYS A 391 60.86 176.41 -121.32
C LYS A 391 61.56 175.49 -122.30
N GLN A 392 61.04 174.29 -122.55
CA GLN A 392 61.65 173.38 -123.51
C GLN A 392 61.47 173.91 -124.95
N ALA A 393 60.39 174.63 -125.24
CA ALA A 393 60.24 175.40 -126.47
C ALA A 393 61.17 176.64 -126.52
N ALA A 394 61.32 177.40 -125.42
CA ALA A 394 62.13 178.62 -125.41
C ALA A 394 63.66 178.41 -125.51
N HIS A 395 64.19 177.18 -125.38
CA HIS A 395 65.63 176.93 -125.41
C HIS A 395 66.16 176.42 -126.75
N SER A 396 65.54 175.40 -127.35
CA SER A 396 66.07 174.90 -128.60
C SER A 396 65.72 175.81 -129.79
N LEU A 397 64.70 176.66 -129.68
CA LEU A 397 64.45 177.80 -130.59
C LEU A 397 65.64 178.77 -130.67
N PHE A 398 66.35 179.03 -129.57
CA PHE A 398 67.50 179.94 -129.58
C PHE A 398 68.71 179.34 -130.32
N VAL A 399 68.89 178.00 -130.35
CA VAL A 399 70.01 177.34 -131.05
C VAL A 399 69.78 177.22 -132.56
N LYS A 400 68.54 177.39 -133.05
CA LYS A 400 68.24 177.47 -134.49
C LYS A 400 69.02 178.59 -135.23
N LEU A 401 69.31 179.77 -134.63
CA LEU A 401 69.59 180.99 -135.42
C LEU A 401 71.07 181.35 -135.69
N VAL A 402 72.05 180.90 -134.90
CA VAL A 402 73.42 181.40 -135.09
C VAL A 402 74.12 180.82 -136.32
N TRP A 403 74.08 179.50 -136.56
CA TRP A 403 74.99 178.90 -137.56
C TRP A 403 74.38 178.50 -138.91
N LYS A 404 73.45 179.32 -139.41
CA LYS A 404 73.15 179.45 -140.85
C LYS A 404 74.26 180.17 -141.65
N TRP A 405 75.37 180.68 -141.09
CA TRP A 405 76.20 181.66 -141.83
C TRP A 405 77.53 181.22 -142.48
N ALA A 406 78.15 180.04 -142.24
CA ALA A 406 79.44 179.76 -142.90
C ALA A 406 79.38 178.97 -144.22
N SER A 407 79.03 177.68 -144.26
CA SER A 407 79.44 176.92 -145.45
C SER A 407 78.64 175.65 -145.69
N MET A 408 77.78 175.59 -146.72
CA MET A 408 78.17 174.89 -147.96
C MET A 408 78.50 173.39 -147.70
N PHE A 409 77.63 172.42 -147.94
CA PHE A 409 77.26 171.93 -149.26
C PHE A 409 76.19 170.82 -149.10
N ILE A 410 75.11 170.90 -149.88
CA ILE A 410 74.33 169.78 -150.43
C ILE A 410 73.64 168.80 -149.43
N HIS A 411 72.29 168.84 -149.41
CA HIS A 411 71.32 167.87 -148.83
C HIS A 411 70.92 168.00 -147.35
N GLY A 412 69.61 167.75 -147.08
CA GLY A 412 69.08 167.22 -145.81
C GLY A 412 68.30 168.17 -144.86
N LEU A 413 67.19 167.65 -144.27
CA LEU A 413 66.53 167.83 -142.92
C LEU A 413 66.70 169.19 -142.15
N GLY A 414 65.84 169.73 -141.25
CA GLY A 414 64.63 169.39 -140.48
C GLY A 414 64.41 170.44 -139.31
N ASP A 415 63.27 170.38 -138.59
CA ASP A 415 62.94 170.90 -137.22
C ASP A 415 62.85 172.42 -136.82
N LEU A 416 62.17 172.73 -135.68
CA LEU A 416 62.42 173.76 -134.63
C LEU A 416 61.70 175.15 -134.46
N GLU A 417 60.58 175.53 -135.11
CA GLU A 417 59.89 176.82 -134.79
C GLU A 417 58.36 176.70 -134.68
N ALA A 418 57.76 177.44 -133.73
CA ALA A 418 56.38 177.93 -133.79
C ALA A 418 55.21 176.90 -133.73
N GLU A 419 54.98 176.05 -132.73
CA GLU A 419 55.35 175.91 -131.29
C GLU A 419 55.21 177.13 -130.37
N GLU A 420 55.92 178.24 -130.59
CA GLU A 420 55.84 179.41 -129.69
C GLU A 420 54.43 180.04 -129.60
N ARG A 421 53.69 180.07 -130.71
CA ARG A 421 52.31 180.61 -130.72
C ARG A 421 51.29 179.69 -130.05
N ALA A 422 51.56 178.39 -129.95
CA ALA A 422 50.75 177.46 -129.15
C ALA A 422 51.04 177.59 -127.64
N ALA A 423 52.27 178.02 -127.31
CA ALA A 423 52.75 178.03 -125.94
C ALA A 423 52.19 179.20 -125.09
N LYS A 424 51.97 180.40 -125.65
CA LYS A 424 51.49 181.57 -124.88
C LYS A 424 49.97 181.63 -124.66
N ALA A 425 49.17 181.19 -125.63
CA ALA A 425 47.71 181.19 -125.49
C ALA A 425 47.24 180.15 -124.45
N ALA A 426 47.94 179.02 -124.33
CA ALA A 426 47.70 178.01 -123.30
C ALA A 426 47.96 178.54 -121.87
N LEU A 427 48.88 179.48 -121.71
CA LEU A 427 49.21 180.07 -120.41
C LEU A 427 48.14 181.07 -119.93
N GLN A 428 47.57 181.84 -120.87
CA GLN A 428 46.53 182.84 -120.58
C GLN A 428 45.18 182.20 -120.19
N GLN A 429 44.96 180.93 -120.52
CA GLN A 429 43.76 180.19 -120.12
C GLN A 429 43.89 179.56 -118.72
N ALA A 430 45.11 179.42 -118.19
CA ALA A 430 45.37 178.75 -116.92
C ALA A 430 45.31 179.68 -115.69
N ARG A 431 45.59 180.98 -115.84
CA ARG A 431 45.60 181.94 -114.72
C ARG A 431 44.21 182.34 -114.21
N ASP A 432 43.24 182.52 -115.09
CA ASP A 432 41.90 183.01 -114.71
C ASP A 432 41.08 181.96 -113.93
N LYS A 433 41.41 180.68 -114.08
CA LYS A 433 40.76 179.59 -113.32
C LYS A 433 41.20 179.49 -111.85
N LEU A 434 42.34 180.06 -111.48
CA LEU A 434 42.92 179.87 -110.14
C LEU A 434 42.29 180.81 -109.09
N GLU A 435 41.95 182.04 -109.46
CA GLU A 435 41.56 183.07 -108.49
C GLU A 435 40.08 183.02 -108.09
N GLN A 436 39.20 182.61 -109.01
CA GLN A 436 37.80 182.28 -108.67
C GLN A 436 37.66 181.10 -107.70
N LYS A 437 38.61 180.16 -107.69
CA LYS A 437 38.61 179.02 -106.76
C LYS A 437 39.01 179.42 -105.33
N ARG A 438 39.72 180.55 -105.15
CA ARG A 438 40.16 181.04 -103.83
C ARG A 438 39.04 181.68 -103.01
N THR A 439 38.05 182.32 -103.64
CA THR A 439 36.93 182.96 -102.93
C THR A 439 35.92 181.94 -102.39
N ALA A 440 35.76 180.78 -103.05
CA ALA A 440 34.88 179.71 -102.58
C ALA A 440 35.37 178.99 -101.31
N CYS A 441 36.68 179.03 -101.00
CA CYS A 441 37.25 178.26 -99.88
C CYS A 441 37.04 178.93 -98.50
N ASN A 442 36.95 180.26 -98.46
CA ASN A 442 36.88 180.99 -97.18
C ASN A 442 35.47 181.01 -96.56
N GLU A 443 34.41 181.01 -97.36
CA GLU A 443 33.03 180.96 -96.84
C GLU A 443 32.67 179.60 -96.21
N ALA A 444 33.33 178.51 -96.66
CA ALA A 444 33.10 177.16 -96.15
C ALA A 444 33.61 176.97 -94.71
N ARG A 445 34.72 177.62 -94.34
CA ARG A 445 35.32 177.46 -93.00
C ARG A 445 34.49 178.05 -91.86
N GLN A 446 33.79 179.17 -92.10
CA GLN A 446 33.06 179.86 -91.04
C GLN A 446 31.80 179.11 -90.57
N ARG A 447 31.20 178.27 -91.42
CA ARG A 447 30.01 177.48 -91.06
C ARG A 447 30.35 176.22 -90.25
N HIS A 448 31.56 175.66 -90.41
CA HIS A 448 31.98 174.44 -89.71
C HIS A 448 32.12 174.63 -88.19
N VAL A 449 32.51 175.83 -87.76
CA VAL A 449 32.69 176.14 -86.33
C VAL A 449 31.33 176.10 -85.59
N ALA A 450 30.26 176.59 -86.22
CA ALA A 450 28.93 176.60 -85.61
C ALA A 450 28.31 175.20 -85.43
N ALA A 451 28.77 174.21 -86.21
CA ALA A 451 28.33 172.82 -86.10
C ALA A 451 29.05 172.02 -85.00
N SER A 452 30.20 172.50 -84.50
CA SER A 452 31.02 171.78 -83.52
C SER A 452 30.54 171.93 -82.06
N GLU A 453 29.72 172.94 -81.77
CA GLU A 453 29.33 173.26 -80.38
C GLU A 453 28.05 172.52 -79.95
N ARG A 454 27.11 172.29 -80.87
CA ARG A 454 25.87 171.54 -80.57
C ARG A 454 26.09 170.05 -80.33
N ALA A 455 27.19 169.48 -80.84
CA ALA A 455 27.55 168.08 -80.65
C ALA A 455 28.03 167.77 -79.21
N LYS A 456 28.46 168.78 -78.44
CA LYS A 456 28.96 168.58 -77.07
C LYS A 456 27.86 168.50 -76.01
N GLU A 457 26.67 169.06 -76.27
CA GLU A 457 25.53 169.01 -75.33
C GLU A 457 24.77 167.67 -75.36
N CYS A 458 24.88 166.90 -76.45
CA CYS A 458 24.30 165.56 -76.53
C CYS A 458 25.08 164.48 -75.75
N ALA A 459 26.35 164.70 -75.40
CA ALA A 459 27.18 163.69 -74.74
C ALA A 459 26.99 163.64 -73.21
N THR A 460 26.57 164.73 -72.57
CA THR A 460 26.44 164.83 -71.10
C THR A 460 25.08 164.38 -70.56
N LEU A 461 24.03 164.36 -71.38
CA LEU A 461 22.69 163.92 -70.97
C LEU A 461 22.53 162.39 -70.97
N HIS A 462 23.30 161.67 -71.79
CA HIS A 462 23.23 160.22 -71.89
C HIS A 462 23.97 159.49 -70.76
N GLN A 463 24.96 160.14 -70.14
CA GLN A 463 25.76 159.55 -69.06
C GLN A 463 25.05 159.59 -67.69
N ASN A 464 24.16 160.56 -67.46
CA ASN A 464 23.43 160.68 -66.17
C ASN A 464 22.23 159.72 -66.05
N GLN A 465 21.59 159.33 -67.17
CA GLN A 465 20.43 158.43 -67.14
C GLN A 465 20.81 156.94 -67.03
N VAL A 466 22.06 156.58 -67.34
CA VAL A 466 22.58 155.21 -67.16
C VAL A 466 23.02 154.98 -65.71
N SER A 467 23.44 156.03 -64.99
CA SER A 467 23.81 155.94 -63.57
C SER A 467 22.60 155.78 -62.63
N GLU A 468 21.45 156.40 -62.93
CA GLU A 468 20.23 156.28 -62.10
C GLU A 468 19.57 154.89 -62.17
N ARG A 469 19.83 154.09 -63.22
CA ARG A 469 19.29 152.73 -63.35
C ARG A 469 20.14 151.65 -62.68
N ALA A 470 21.43 151.91 -62.42
CA ALA A 470 22.30 150.97 -61.72
C ALA A 470 22.15 151.03 -60.18
N GLU A 471 21.72 152.17 -59.62
CA GLU A 471 21.50 152.31 -58.16
C GLU A 471 20.17 151.72 -57.67
N GLN A 472 19.17 151.53 -58.54
CA GLN A 472 17.91 150.87 -58.17
C GLN A 472 18.00 149.33 -58.08
N GLU A 473 19.10 148.73 -58.55
CA GLU A 473 19.40 147.29 -58.37
C GLU A 473 20.27 147.00 -57.13
N SER A 474 20.62 148.03 -56.32
CA SER A 474 21.57 147.92 -55.19
C SER A 474 20.95 148.06 -53.79
N VAL A 475 19.64 148.30 -53.61
CA VAL A 475 19.06 148.68 -52.29
C VAL A 475 17.93 147.77 -51.74
N VAL A 476 17.28 146.85 -52.49
CA VAL A 476 16.24 145.94 -51.90
C VAL A 476 16.22 144.53 -52.52
N SER A 477 17.38 143.96 -52.83
CA SER A 477 17.68 142.56 -52.49
C SER A 477 18.73 142.58 -51.39
#